data_AF-A0A1F6H2V3-F1
#
_entry.id   AF-A0A1F6H2V3-F1
#
_cell.length_a   1.000
_cell.length_b   1.000
_cell.length_c   1.000
_cell.angle_alpha   90.00
_cell.angle_beta   90.00
_cell.angle_gamma   90.00
#
_symmetry.space_group_name_H-M   'P 1'
#
loop_
_entity.id
_entity.type
_entity.pdbx_description
1 polymer ?
#
loop_
_entity_poly.entity_id
_entity_poly.type
_entity_poly.pdbx_seq_one_letter_code
_entity_poly.pdbx_strand_id
1 'polypeptide(L)'
;MHQYIEAVRTELEIAAGAESYLAGALFMRLQNSLAYEDDGEERLHHRDGYELVQHKAINCLKTPHDFDLNQEVLSWQAALLRHATKEFYHWWIQYKNQKFQGPDFFADGEGCMAIESACEKIGGNPTENFTLILEIEHLLVKLTTGPGKMLSELKRFWEFKRINQSAQNNPFTVKRIQVEQAGTQIAKIMGVFLEIAGRFEKNAKKVAGAHHLMWMNAALELKAMSAFLTAFLDYLPSDNLEAGLSGWLHSLFPARLEDNTPNPLCQSELHHQVHLKMTQATQMLLLHVLKKEPVFEQRDAIMIPFVLEQLEAIKRTSLLGASSVQLAQEQVR
;
A
#
# COMPACT_ATOMS: atom_id res chain seq x y z
N MET A 1 15.48 -34.76 -3.44
CA MET A 1 14.79 -34.17 -4.62
C MET A 1 13.56 -33.33 -4.21
N HIS A 2 12.77 -33.73 -3.19
CA HIS A 2 11.71 -32.86 -2.65
C HIS A 2 12.20 -31.55 -2.01
N GLN A 3 13.30 -31.58 -1.25
CA GLN A 3 13.88 -30.35 -0.65
C GLN A 3 14.38 -29.32 -1.69
N TYR A 4 14.76 -29.75 -2.90
CA TYR A 4 15.21 -28.85 -3.96
C TYR A 4 14.02 -28.16 -4.67
N ILE A 5 12.88 -28.85 -4.75
CA ILE A 5 11.64 -28.31 -5.33
C ILE A 5 10.96 -27.34 -4.35
N GLU A 6 11.00 -27.62 -3.05
CA GLU A 6 10.51 -26.69 -2.02
C GLU A 6 11.38 -25.42 -1.92
N ALA A 7 12.70 -25.54 -2.05
CA ALA A 7 13.62 -24.40 -2.09
C ALA A 7 13.43 -23.51 -3.34
N VAL A 8 13.26 -24.11 -4.52
CA VAL A 8 13.01 -23.36 -5.77
C VAL A 8 11.64 -22.65 -5.74
N ARG A 9 10.64 -23.23 -5.07
CA ARG A 9 9.31 -22.64 -4.93
C ARG A 9 9.28 -21.45 -3.95
N THR A 10 10.06 -21.52 -2.87
CA THR A 10 10.27 -20.40 -1.95
C THR A 10 11.14 -19.30 -2.58
N GLU A 11 12.14 -19.65 -3.39
CA GLU A 11 12.87 -18.69 -4.22
C GLU A 11 12.00 -18.03 -5.30
N LEU A 12 11.03 -18.75 -5.88
CA LEU A 12 10.04 -18.21 -6.83
C LEU A 12 9.05 -17.23 -6.17
N GLU A 13 8.63 -17.47 -4.92
CA GLU A 13 7.77 -16.54 -4.18
C GLU A 13 8.53 -15.28 -3.73
N ILE A 14 9.81 -15.44 -3.35
CA ILE A 14 10.73 -14.33 -3.08
C ILE A 14 11.05 -13.56 -4.37
N ALA A 15 11.24 -14.26 -5.49
CA ALA A 15 11.38 -13.68 -6.82
C ALA A 15 10.10 -12.95 -7.24
N ALA A 16 8.90 -13.49 -7.00
CA ALA A 16 7.62 -12.82 -7.27
C ALA A 16 7.45 -11.51 -6.47
N GLY A 17 7.97 -11.48 -5.23
CA GLY A 17 8.06 -10.28 -4.42
C GLY A 17 9.04 -9.23 -4.97
N ALA A 18 10.09 -9.64 -5.68
CA ALA A 18 10.98 -8.77 -6.46
C ALA A 18 10.41 -8.43 -7.85
N GLU A 19 9.59 -9.32 -8.44
CA GLU A 19 8.91 -9.16 -9.72
C GLU A 19 7.86 -8.06 -9.68
N SER A 20 7.20 -7.78 -8.54
CA SER A 20 6.28 -6.62 -8.48
C SER A 20 6.99 -5.28 -8.69
N TYR A 21 8.21 -5.14 -8.17
CA TYR A 21 9.08 -3.98 -8.36
C TYR A 21 9.76 -4.01 -9.73
N LEU A 22 10.03 -5.20 -10.29
CA LEU A 22 10.64 -5.29 -11.62
C LEU A 22 9.62 -5.23 -12.75
N ALA A 23 8.37 -5.65 -12.54
CA ALA A 23 7.25 -5.71 -13.51
C ALA A 23 6.22 -4.60 -13.28
N GLY A 24 6.62 -3.53 -12.61
CA GLY A 24 5.75 -2.42 -12.26
C GLY A 24 4.93 -1.90 -13.45
N ALA A 25 5.55 -1.58 -14.60
CA ALA A 25 4.81 -1.06 -15.76
C ALA A 25 3.70 -1.98 -16.24
N LEU A 26 3.85 -3.31 -16.18
CA LEU A 26 2.77 -4.24 -16.56
C LEU A 26 1.54 -4.08 -15.65
N PHE A 27 1.73 -3.82 -14.35
CA PHE A 27 0.64 -3.59 -13.41
C PHE A 27 -0.06 -2.26 -13.62
N MET A 28 0.68 -1.15 -13.77
CA MET A 28 0.05 0.15 -14.08
C MET A 28 -0.62 0.14 -15.45
N ARG A 29 -0.05 -0.57 -16.42
CA ARG A 29 -0.64 -0.76 -17.74
C ARG A 29 -1.97 -1.52 -17.66
N LEU A 30 -2.01 -2.62 -16.92
CA LEU A 30 -3.24 -3.36 -16.64
C LEU A 30 -4.27 -2.45 -15.97
N GLN A 31 -3.88 -1.70 -14.94
CA GLN A 31 -4.77 -0.79 -14.24
C GLN A 31 -5.35 0.30 -15.17
N ASN A 32 -4.50 0.98 -15.94
CA ASN A 32 -4.92 2.01 -16.91
C ASN A 32 -5.88 1.45 -17.96
N SER A 33 -5.63 0.22 -18.42
CA SER A 33 -6.43 -0.41 -19.47
C SER A 33 -7.76 -0.96 -18.96
N LEU A 34 -7.76 -1.43 -17.71
CA LEU A 34 -8.98 -1.91 -17.06
C LEU A 34 -9.84 -0.76 -16.55
N ALA A 35 -9.24 0.41 -16.29
CA ALA A 35 -9.85 1.52 -15.53
C ALA A 35 -10.49 1.01 -14.23
N TYR A 36 -9.95 -0.08 -13.69
CA TYR A 36 -10.52 -0.83 -12.58
C TYR A 36 -9.85 -0.41 -11.29
N GLU A 37 -10.66 0.01 -10.33
CA GLU A 37 -10.25 0.03 -8.93
C GLU A 37 -11.38 -0.46 -8.05
N ASP A 38 -11.03 -1.42 -7.19
CA ASP A 38 -11.82 -1.78 -6.04
C ASP A 38 -11.66 -0.67 -4.99
N ASP A 39 -12.46 0.39 -5.12
CA ASP A 39 -12.70 1.39 -4.06
C ASP A 39 -13.45 0.74 -2.85
N GLY A 40 -13.63 -0.60 -2.84
CA GLY A 40 -14.44 -1.37 -1.90
C GLY A 40 -15.91 -1.49 -2.30
N GLU A 41 -16.31 -0.85 -3.40
CA GLU A 41 -17.72 -0.72 -3.83
C GLU A 41 -18.09 -1.63 -5.01
N GLU A 42 -17.16 -1.93 -5.91
CA GLU A 42 -17.46 -2.63 -7.17
C GLU A 42 -17.22 -4.14 -7.05
N ARG A 43 -18.17 -4.83 -6.44
CA ARG A 43 -18.17 -6.30 -6.42
C ARG A 43 -18.59 -6.83 -7.79
N LEU A 44 -17.73 -7.63 -8.42
CA LEU A 44 -18.08 -8.39 -9.61
C LEU A 44 -19.11 -9.47 -9.24
N HIS A 45 -20.40 -9.16 -9.40
CA HIS A 45 -21.49 -10.05 -9.02
C HIS A 45 -21.81 -11.13 -10.06
N HIS A 46 -21.34 -10.96 -11.30
CA HIS A 46 -21.75 -11.80 -12.42
C HIS A 46 -20.54 -12.27 -13.24
N ARG A 47 -20.64 -13.50 -13.73
CA ARG A 47 -19.62 -14.18 -14.53
C ARG A 47 -19.21 -13.36 -15.76
N ASP A 48 -20.17 -12.73 -16.44
CA ASP A 48 -19.91 -11.94 -17.65
C ASP A 48 -19.03 -10.71 -17.35
N GLY A 49 -19.20 -10.08 -16.17
CA GLY A 49 -18.37 -8.98 -15.71
C GLY A 49 -16.93 -9.43 -15.45
N TYR A 50 -16.76 -10.60 -14.84
CA TYR A 50 -15.44 -11.21 -14.64
C TYR A 50 -14.75 -11.56 -15.96
N GLU A 51 -15.47 -12.22 -16.88
CA GLU A 51 -14.96 -12.57 -18.21
C GLU A 51 -14.56 -11.32 -19.01
N LEU A 52 -15.34 -10.23 -18.93
CA LEU A 52 -15.02 -8.96 -19.58
C LEU A 52 -13.72 -8.35 -19.04
N VAL A 53 -13.56 -8.26 -17.72
CA VAL A 53 -12.32 -7.75 -17.08
C VAL A 53 -11.13 -8.62 -17.49
N GLN A 54 -11.30 -9.94 -17.47
CA GLN A 54 -10.25 -10.86 -17.87
C GLN A 54 -9.88 -10.70 -19.35
N HIS A 55 -10.86 -10.60 -20.25
CA HIS A 55 -10.61 -10.36 -21.67
C HIS A 55 -9.86 -9.05 -21.92
N LYS A 56 -10.23 -7.97 -21.22
CA LYS A 56 -9.51 -6.69 -21.27
C LYS A 56 -8.08 -6.83 -20.76
N ALA A 57 -7.86 -7.53 -19.65
CA ALA A 57 -6.52 -7.77 -19.10
C ALA A 57 -5.63 -8.57 -20.07
N ILE A 58 -6.16 -9.63 -20.67
CA ILE A 58 -5.46 -10.45 -21.65
C ILE A 58 -5.10 -9.64 -22.90
N ASN A 59 -6.06 -8.89 -23.45
CA ASN A 59 -5.84 -8.05 -24.63
C ASN A 59 -4.82 -6.94 -24.34
N CYS A 60 -4.90 -6.35 -23.14
CA CYS A 60 -3.93 -5.39 -22.66
C CYS A 60 -2.53 -6.00 -22.69
N LEU A 61 -2.29 -7.14 -22.02
CA LEU A 61 -0.96 -7.75 -21.95
C LEU A 61 -0.40 -8.20 -23.30
N LYS A 62 -1.27 -8.63 -24.23
CA LYS A 62 -0.87 -9.07 -25.58
C LYS A 62 -0.51 -7.93 -26.54
N THR A 63 -0.94 -6.70 -26.25
CA THR A 63 -0.63 -5.56 -27.11
C THR A 63 0.85 -5.19 -26.94
N PRO A 64 1.64 -4.98 -28.01
CA PRO A 64 3.00 -4.46 -27.86
C PRO A 64 2.99 -3.05 -27.24
N HIS A 65 4.00 -2.70 -26.46
CA HIS A 65 4.19 -1.34 -25.96
C HIS A 65 5.66 -0.97 -25.99
N ASP A 66 5.94 0.31 -26.23
CA ASP A 66 7.28 0.87 -26.11
C ASP A 66 7.59 1.16 -24.64
N PHE A 67 8.84 0.93 -24.25
CA PHE A 67 9.32 1.24 -22.90
C PHE A 67 9.13 2.73 -22.57
N ASP A 68 8.42 3.02 -21.47
CA ASP A 68 8.27 4.36 -20.90
C ASP A 68 8.86 4.41 -19.48
N LEU A 69 9.99 5.12 -19.37
CA LEU A 69 10.72 5.35 -18.12
C LEU A 69 9.83 5.90 -16.99
N ASN A 70 8.97 6.87 -17.31
CA ASN A 70 8.15 7.54 -16.30
C ASN A 70 7.05 6.60 -15.79
N GLN A 71 6.53 5.73 -16.66
CA GLN A 71 5.54 4.72 -16.26
C GLN A 71 6.19 3.67 -15.38
N GLU A 72 7.38 3.17 -15.71
CA GLU A 72 8.09 2.20 -14.86
C GLU A 72 8.34 2.76 -13.46
N VAL A 73 8.88 3.97 -13.36
CA VAL A 73 9.12 4.63 -12.07
C VAL A 73 7.84 4.79 -11.27
N LEU A 74 6.77 5.31 -11.90
CA LEU A 74 5.48 5.49 -11.24
C LEU A 74 4.92 4.17 -10.71
N SER A 75 5.09 3.09 -11.48
CA SER A 75 4.66 1.77 -11.06
C SER A 75 5.42 1.24 -9.86
N TRP A 76 6.73 1.49 -9.77
CA TRP A 76 7.51 1.08 -8.61
C TRP A 76 7.08 1.84 -7.37
N GLN A 77 6.75 3.12 -7.52
CA GLN A 77 6.16 3.91 -6.43
C GLN A 77 4.81 3.33 -5.99
N ALA A 78 3.95 2.91 -6.93
CA ALA A 78 2.68 2.27 -6.61
C ALA A 78 2.86 0.91 -5.92
N ALA A 79 3.81 0.09 -6.39
CA ALA A 79 4.15 -1.21 -5.79
C ALA A 79 4.69 -1.03 -4.37
N LEU A 80 5.55 -0.02 -4.16
CA LEU A 80 6.11 0.33 -2.87
C LEU A 80 5.02 0.78 -1.89
N LEU A 81 4.11 1.66 -2.32
CA LEU A 81 2.96 2.10 -1.52
C LEU A 81 2.15 0.88 -1.08
N ARG A 82 1.75 0.01 -2.03
CA ARG A 82 0.99 -1.22 -1.74
C ARG A 82 1.72 -2.13 -0.76
N HIS A 83 3.03 -2.32 -0.94
CA HIS A 83 3.83 -3.22 -0.12
C HIS A 83 3.87 -2.74 1.34
N ALA A 84 4.25 -1.47 1.55
CA ALA A 84 4.32 -0.91 2.89
C ALA A 84 2.94 -0.85 3.58
N THR A 85 1.88 -0.49 2.84
CA THR A 85 0.52 -0.43 3.39
C THR A 85 0.00 -1.81 3.76
N LYS A 86 0.33 -2.83 2.96
CA LYS A 86 0.00 -4.21 3.25
C LYS A 86 0.70 -4.68 4.52
N GLU A 87 2.00 -4.43 4.69
CA GLU A 87 2.71 -4.79 5.92
C GLU A 87 2.11 -4.09 7.14
N PHE A 88 1.81 -2.80 7.01
CA PHE A 88 1.17 -2.04 8.08
C PHE A 88 -0.24 -2.54 8.41
N TYR A 89 -1.02 -2.94 7.40
CA TYR A 89 -2.33 -3.57 7.59
C TYR A 89 -2.23 -4.88 8.39
N HIS A 90 -1.29 -5.76 8.07
CA HIS A 90 -1.10 -7.01 8.81
C HIS A 90 -0.71 -6.73 10.26
N TRP A 91 0.22 -5.81 10.47
CA TRP A 91 0.59 -5.35 11.80
C TRP A 91 -0.63 -4.79 12.56
N TRP A 92 -1.42 -3.92 11.93
CA TRP A 92 -2.60 -3.31 12.53
C TRP A 92 -3.64 -4.33 12.97
N ILE A 93 -3.96 -5.30 12.11
CA ILE A 93 -4.91 -6.37 12.45
C ILE A 93 -4.42 -7.19 13.64
N GLN A 94 -3.14 -7.58 13.65
CA GLN A 94 -2.57 -8.32 14.77
C GLN A 94 -2.60 -7.49 16.06
N TYR A 95 -2.18 -6.22 15.98
CA TYR A 95 -2.16 -5.31 17.11
C TYR A 95 -3.56 -5.07 17.67
N LYS A 96 -4.53 -4.77 16.80
CA LYS A 96 -5.94 -4.58 17.15
C LYS A 96 -6.50 -5.79 17.89
N ASN A 97 -6.31 -6.98 17.33
CA ASN A 97 -6.87 -8.20 17.89
C ASN A 97 -6.25 -8.53 19.26
N GLN A 98 -4.94 -8.30 19.41
CA GLN A 98 -4.23 -8.63 20.66
C GLN A 98 -4.39 -7.57 21.75
N LYS A 99 -4.46 -6.29 21.38
CA LYS A 99 -4.36 -5.18 22.33
C LYS A 99 -5.69 -4.48 22.58
N PHE A 100 -6.54 -4.32 21.57
CA PHE A 100 -7.84 -3.66 21.74
C PHE A 100 -8.98 -4.67 21.96
N GLN A 101 -8.98 -5.79 21.23
CA GLN A 101 -10.00 -6.84 21.34
C GLN A 101 -9.58 -8.00 22.25
N GLY A 102 -8.33 -7.99 22.74
CA GLY A 102 -7.86 -8.98 23.69
C GLY A 102 -8.64 -8.91 25.00
N PRO A 103 -8.75 -10.03 25.75
CA PRO A 103 -9.38 -10.00 27.07
C PRO A 103 -8.53 -9.21 28.06
N ASP A 104 -9.18 -8.44 28.92
CA ASP A 104 -8.59 -7.79 30.09
C ASP A 104 -9.40 -8.16 31.33
N PHE A 105 -8.71 -8.42 32.44
CA PHE A 105 -9.34 -8.89 33.66
C PHE A 105 -9.49 -7.74 34.65
N PHE A 106 -10.73 -7.50 35.08
CA PHE A 106 -11.02 -6.56 36.14
C PHE A 106 -10.51 -7.06 37.49
N ALA A 107 -10.46 -6.16 38.48
CA ALA A 107 -10.01 -6.49 39.83
C ALA A 107 -10.93 -7.51 40.54
N ASP A 108 -12.17 -7.68 40.09
CA ASP A 108 -13.13 -8.67 40.55
C ASP A 108 -13.03 -10.03 39.81
N GLY A 109 -12.17 -10.14 38.79
CA GLY A 109 -11.92 -11.36 38.03
C GLY A 109 -12.83 -11.56 36.82
N GLU A 110 -13.72 -10.61 36.50
CA GLU A 110 -14.51 -10.66 35.25
C GLU A 110 -13.64 -10.24 34.04
N GLY A 111 -13.80 -10.96 32.92
CA GLY A 111 -13.10 -10.64 31.67
C GLY A 111 -13.96 -9.73 30.78
N CYS A 112 -13.41 -8.61 30.33
CA CYS A 112 -14.00 -7.75 29.29
C CYS A 112 -13.02 -7.55 28.13
N MET A 113 -13.45 -6.83 27.08
CA MET A 113 -12.50 -6.42 26.05
C MET A 113 -11.56 -5.34 26.59
N ALA A 114 -10.27 -5.43 26.28
CA ALA A 114 -9.25 -4.49 26.74
C ALA A 114 -9.56 -3.04 26.40
N ILE A 115 -10.19 -2.77 25.25
CA ILE A 115 -10.65 -1.43 24.90
C ILE A 115 -11.74 -0.90 25.84
N GLU A 116 -12.65 -1.73 26.32
CA GLU A 116 -13.72 -1.33 27.25
C GLU A 116 -13.14 -0.97 28.61
N SER A 117 -12.28 -1.83 29.16
CA SER A 117 -11.52 -1.58 30.39
C SER A 117 -10.67 -0.31 30.29
N ALA A 118 -9.95 -0.13 29.17
CA ALA A 118 -9.16 1.07 28.95
C ALA A 118 -10.04 2.33 28.82
N CYS A 119 -11.21 2.23 28.19
CA CYS A 119 -12.15 3.33 28.03
C CYS A 119 -12.78 3.75 29.37
N GLU A 120 -13.09 2.80 30.25
CA GLU A 120 -13.55 3.09 31.61
C GLU A 120 -12.54 3.97 32.36
N LYS A 121 -11.25 3.61 32.31
CA LYS A 121 -10.18 4.34 33.00
C LYS A 121 -9.96 5.76 32.49
N ILE A 122 -10.25 6.02 31.22
CA ILE A 122 -10.10 7.36 30.62
C ILE A 122 -11.40 8.17 30.62
N GLY A 123 -12.51 7.60 31.12
CA GLY A 123 -13.84 8.17 31.05
C GLY A 123 -14.33 8.37 29.61
N GLY A 124 -13.95 7.46 28.71
CA GLY A 124 -14.22 7.54 27.27
C GLY A 124 -15.32 6.58 26.82
N ASN A 125 -15.94 6.87 25.68
CA ASN A 125 -16.92 5.98 25.05
C ASN A 125 -16.19 4.84 24.29
N PRO A 126 -16.39 3.56 24.66
CA PRO A 126 -15.75 2.43 23.98
C PRO A 126 -16.13 2.35 22.50
N THR A 127 -17.40 2.63 22.16
CA THR A 127 -17.90 2.57 20.78
C THR A 127 -17.19 3.59 19.90
N GLU A 128 -17.02 4.83 20.37
CA GLU A 128 -16.32 5.88 19.61
C GLU A 128 -14.86 5.51 19.34
N ASN A 129 -14.14 5.00 20.35
CA ASN A 129 -12.75 4.58 20.16
C ASN A 129 -12.64 3.37 19.23
N PHE A 130 -13.59 2.43 19.31
CA PHE A 130 -13.65 1.29 18.42
C PHE A 130 -13.94 1.71 16.97
N THR A 131 -14.82 2.69 16.75
CA THR A 131 -15.06 3.26 15.42
C THR A 131 -13.78 3.85 14.82
N LEU A 132 -12.96 4.57 15.61
CA LEU A 132 -11.68 5.09 15.12
C LEU A 132 -10.70 3.96 14.73
N ILE A 133 -10.69 2.87 15.49
CA ILE A 133 -9.87 1.69 15.19
C ILE A 133 -10.28 1.03 13.86
N LEU A 134 -11.59 0.94 13.60
CA LEU A 134 -12.11 0.42 12.33
C LEU A 134 -11.86 1.38 11.17
N GLU A 135 -11.90 2.69 11.40
CA GLU A 135 -11.59 3.68 10.37
C GLU A 135 -10.14 3.53 9.88
N ILE A 136 -9.18 3.25 10.78
CA ILE A 136 -7.80 2.95 10.38
C ILE A 136 -7.75 1.75 9.44
N GLU A 137 -8.44 0.67 9.78
CA GLU A 137 -8.50 -0.54 8.95
C GLU A 137 -9.06 -0.23 7.55
N HIS A 138 -10.15 0.53 7.47
CA HIS A 138 -10.75 0.95 6.22
C HIS A 138 -9.77 1.77 5.34
N LEU A 139 -9.07 2.73 5.94
CA LEU A 139 -8.11 3.56 5.22
C LEU A 139 -6.91 2.74 4.71
N LEU A 140 -6.45 1.75 5.47
CA LEU A 140 -5.37 0.85 5.06
C LEU A 140 -5.77 -0.08 3.91
N VAL A 141 -7.02 -0.54 3.89
CA VAL A 141 -7.58 -1.26 2.74
C VAL A 141 -7.53 -0.37 1.50
N LYS A 142 -8.03 0.87 1.59
CA LYS A 142 -7.99 1.83 0.47
C LYS A 142 -6.58 2.08 -0.06
N LEU A 143 -5.60 2.26 0.82
CA LEU A 143 -4.20 2.46 0.41
C LEU A 143 -3.62 1.21 -0.30
N THR A 144 -4.08 0.02 0.08
CA THR A 144 -3.58 -1.25 -0.48
C THR A 144 -4.25 -1.59 -1.81
N THR A 145 -5.54 -1.29 -1.98
CA THR A 145 -6.32 -1.64 -3.18
C THR A 145 -6.35 -0.55 -4.24
N GLY A 146 -6.29 0.73 -3.86
CA GLY A 146 -6.29 1.89 -4.77
C GLY A 146 -4.95 2.63 -4.97
N PRO A 147 -3.76 2.02 -4.79
CA PRO A 147 -2.50 2.78 -4.87
C PRO A 147 -2.30 3.40 -6.25
N GLY A 148 -2.84 2.80 -7.30
CA GLY A 148 -2.61 3.26 -8.66
C GLY A 148 -3.32 4.57 -9.03
N LYS A 149 -4.58 4.77 -8.63
CA LYS A 149 -5.32 6.05 -8.79
C LYS A 149 -4.71 7.10 -7.90
N MET A 150 -4.33 6.73 -6.67
CA MET A 150 -3.60 7.63 -5.79
C MET A 150 -2.29 8.09 -6.44
N LEU A 151 -1.53 7.19 -7.05
CA LEU A 151 -0.29 7.55 -7.76
C LEU A 151 -0.57 8.34 -9.05
N SER A 152 -1.65 8.05 -9.77
CA SER A 152 -2.06 8.83 -10.95
C SER A 152 -2.48 10.25 -10.59
N GLU A 153 -3.17 10.42 -9.47
CA GLU A 153 -3.50 11.72 -8.88
C GLU A 153 -2.23 12.46 -8.43
N LEU A 154 -1.33 11.78 -7.72
CA LEU A 154 -0.04 12.33 -7.33
C LEU A 154 0.80 12.75 -8.53
N LYS A 155 0.81 11.98 -9.63
CA LYS A 155 1.50 12.37 -10.86
C LYS A 155 1.02 13.73 -11.36
N ARG A 156 -0.30 13.95 -11.42
CA ARG A 156 -0.88 15.25 -11.81
C ARG A 156 -0.44 16.35 -10.84
N PHE A 157 -0.45 16.07 -9.55
CA PHE A 157 0.01 17.01 -8.53
C PHE A 157 1.51 17.34 -8.68
N TRP A 158 2.38 16.35 -8.91
CA TRP A 158 3.82 16.56 -9.11
C TRP A 158 4.12 17.35 -10.38
N GLU A 159 3.39 17.10 -11.47
CA GLU A 159 3.48 17.89 -12.69
C GLU A 159 3.09 19.36 -12.42
N PHE A 160 2.00 19.57 -11.70
CA PHE A 160 1.57 20.90 -11.26
C PHE A 160 2.63 21.58 -10.37
N LYS A 161 3.17 20.87 -9.37
CA LYS A 161 4.21 21.35 -8.44
C LYS A 161 5.47 21.74 -9.20
N ARG A 162 5.91 20.91 -10.16
CA ARG A 162 7.10 21.14 -10.99
C ARG A 162 6.96 22.38 -11.88
N ILE A 163 5.82 22.55 -12.56
CA ILE A 163 5.57 23.72 -13.42
C ILE A 163 5.62 25.01 -12.61
N ASN A 164 5.15 24.99 -11.36
CA ASN A 164 5.05 26.16 -10.50
C ASN A 164 6.26 26.38 -9.59
N GLN A 165 7.29 25.52 -9.69
CA GLN A 165 8.45 25.54 -8.80
C GLN A 165 9.33 26.78 -8.96
N SER A 166 9.39 27.36 -10.17
CA SER A 166 10.13 28.60 -10.44
C SER A 166 9.50 29.84 -9.81
N ALA A 167 8.24 29.76 -9.36
CA ALA A 167 7.51 30.84 -8.71
C ALA A 167 7.38 30.64 -7.18
N GLN A 168 8.31 29.91 -6.55
CA GLN A 168 8.34 29.64 -5.11
C GLN A 168 8.34 30.89 -4.20
N ASN A 169 8.76 32.04 -4.72
CA ASN A 169 8.73 33.30 -3.98
C ASN A 169 7.36 34.01 -4.03
N ASN A 170 6.40 33.49 -4.80
CA ASN A 170 5.05 34.03 -4.89
C ASN A 170 4.14 33.37 -3.83
N PRO A 171 3.63 34.12 -2.83
CA PRO A 171 2.76 33.58 -1.79
C PRO A 171 1.47 32.92 -2.32
N PHE A 172 0.93 33.41 -3.44
CA PHE A 172 -0.26 32.83 -4.06
C PHE A 172 0.04 31.45 -4.65
N THR A 173 1.21 31.30 -5.30
CA THR A 173 1.64 30.02 -5.86
C THR A 173 1.90 29.01 -4.75
N VAL A 174 2.59 29.41 -3.68
CA VAL A 174 2.83 28.55 -2.51
C VAL A 174 1.50 28.08 -1.91
N LYS A 175 0.56 29.01 -1.67
CA LYS A 175 -0.77 28.67 -1.15
C LYS A 175 -1.53 27.75 -2.07
N ARG A 176 -1.44 27.95 -3.40
CA ARG A 176 -2.09 27.07 -4.38
C ARG A 176 -1.51 25.66 -4.35
N ILE A 177 -0.18 25.51 -4.28
CA ILE A 177 0.48 24.21 -4.14
C ILE A 177 -0.02 23.49 -2.88
N GLN A 178 -0.13 24.20 -1.76
CA GLN A 178 -0.65 23.62 -0.50
C GLN A 178 -2.12 23.16 -0.64
N VAL A 179 -2.97 23.92 -1.33
CA VAL A 179 -4.37 23.56 -1.58
C VAL A 179 -4.47 22.32 -2.46
N GLU A 180 -3.70 22.26 -3.55
CA GLU A 180 -3.68 21.09 -4.44
C GLU A 180 -3.14 19.85 -3.70
N GLN A 181 -2.09 20.01 -2.88
CA GLN A 181 -1.56 18.94 -2.05
C GLN A 181 -2.61 18.41 -1.07
N ALA A 182 -3.31 19.29 -0.35
CA ALA A 182 -4.38 18.93 0.58
C ALA A 182 -5.60 18.30 -0.12
N GLY A 183 -5.78 18.57 -1.42
CA GLY A 183 -6.81 17.96 -2.25
C GLY A 183 -6.57 16.47 -2.51
N THR A 184 -5.32 16.01 -2.41
CA THR A 184 -4.95 14.62 -2.71
C THR A 184 -5.51 13.62 -1.69
N GLN A 185 -5.83 12.42 -2.15
CA GLN A 185 -6.35 11.35 -1.31
C GLN A 185 -5.32 10.91 -0.25
N ILE A 186 -4.03 10.91 -0.60
CA ILE A 186 -2.96 10.59 0.36
C ILE A 186 -2.91 11.64 1.48
N ALA A 187 -2.99 12.94 1.16
CA ALA A 187 -3.01 13.98 2.19
C ALA A 187 -4.24 13.89 3.10
N LYS A 188 -5.41 13.55 2.54
CA LYS A 188 -6.64 13.33 3.34
C LYS A 188 -6.49 12.15 4.31
N ILE A 189 -5.98 11.00 3.82
CA ILE A 189 -5.76 9.82 4.66
C ILE A 189 -4.75 10.13 5.77
N MET A 190 -3.65 10.78 5.42
CA MET A 190 -2.63 11.22 6.38
C MET A 190 -3.20 12.15 7.46
N GLY A 191 -4.07 13.09 7.08
CA GLY A 191 -4.76 13.96 8.04
C GLY A 191 -5.59 13.17 9.05
N VAL A 192 -6.32 12.15 8.60
CA VAL A 192 -7.12 11.28 9.49
C VAL A 192 -6.21 10.44 10.40
N PHE A 193 -5.12 9.85 9.87
CA PHE A 193 -4.16 9.12 10.70
C PHE A 193 -3.56 9.98 11.80
N LEU A 194 -3.13 11.21 11.49
CA LEU A 194 -2.57 12.13 12.47
C LEU A 194 -3.62 12.58 13.50
N GLU A 195 -4.87 12.78 13.09
CA GLU A 195 -5.97 13.08 14.01
C GLU A 195 -6.19 11.93 15.01
N ILE A 196 -6.30 10.70 14.50
CA ILE A 196 -6.52 9.52 15.34
C ILE A 196 -5.31 9.28 16.26
N ALA A 197 -4.09 9.42 15.74
CA ALA A 197 -2.86 9.34 16.53
C ALA A 197 -2.89 10.36 17.69
N GLY A 198 -3.24 11.61 17.42
CA GLY A 198 -3.36 12.64 18.45
C GLY A 198 -4.42 12.33 19.51
N ARG A 199 -5.53 11.68 19.14
CA ARG A 199 -6.54 11.18 20.10
C ARG A 199 -5.97 10.03 20.95
N PHE A 200 -5.28 9.07 20.34
CA PHE A 200 -4.64 7.97 21.05
C PHE A 200 -3.56 8.46 22.02
N GLU A 201 -2.74 9.45 21.67
CA GLU A 201 -1.78 10.03 22.60
C GLU A 201 -2.44 10.70 23.80
N LYS A 202 -3.58 11.38 23.59
CA LYS A 202 -4.36 11.95 24.70
C LYS A 202 -4.90 10.86 25.61
N ASN A 203 -5.40 9.75 25.05
CA ASN A 203 -5.84 8.59 25.82
C ASN A 203 -4.68 7.96 26.60
N ALA A 204 -3.52 7.76 25.95
CA ALA A 204 -2.32 7.20 26.54
C ALA A 204 -1.86 7.99 27.78
N LYS A 205 -1.93 9.32 27.75
CA LYS A 205 -1.54 10.18 28.88
C LYS A 205 -2.43 10.05 30.12
N LYS A 206 -3.64 9.49 29.98
CA LYS A 206 -4.59 9.30 31.07
C LYS A 206 -4.46 7.95 31.78
N VAL A 207 -3.72 7.01 31.19
CA VAL A 207 -3.52 5.66 31.73
C VAL A 207 -2.03 5.36 31.91
N ALA A 208 -1.73 4.29 32.65
CA ALA A 208 -0.37 3.81 32.87
C ALA A 208 -0.23 2.34 32.47
N GLY A 209 1.02 1.85 32.40
CA GLY A 209 1.32 0.44 32.15
C GLY A 209 0.83 -0.07 30.80
N ALA A 210 0.20 -1.24 30.77
CA ALA A 210 -0.21 -1.92 29.54
C ALA A 210 -1.19 -1.08 28.70
N HIS A 211 -2.15 -0.39 29.33
CA HIS A 211 -3.10 0.48 28.62
C HIS A 211 -2.44 1.73 28.04
N HIS A 212 -1.39 2.26 28.68
CA HIS A 212 -0.61 3.35 28.11
C HIS A 212 0.05 2.93 26.80
N LEU A 213 0.74 1.79 26.83
CA LEU A 213 1.42 1.25 25.66
C LEU A 213 0.43 0.86 24.54
N MET A 214 -0.75 0.36 24.92
CA MET A 214 -1.84 0.05 23.98
C MET A 214 -2.18 1.24 23.08
N TRP A 215 -2.32 2.44 23.66
CA TRP A 215 -2.63 3.65 22.89
C TRP A 215 -1.39 4.26 22.23
N MET A 216 -0.27 4.33 22.96
CA MET A 216 0.93 5.00 22.50
C MET A 216 1.57 4.31 21.30
N ASN A 217 1.68 2.97 21.31
CA ASN A 217 2.29 2.25 20.19
C ASN A 217 1.43 2.38 18.93
N ALA A 218 0.10 2.32 19.05
CA ALA A 218 -0.81 2.58 17.94
C ALA A 218 -0.62 3.99 17.36
N ALA A 219 -0.48 5.01 18.22
CA ALA A 219 -0.24 6.37 17.77
C ALA A 219 1.11 6.54 17.04
N LEU A 220 2.18 5.95 17.58
CA LEU A 220 3.52 6.01 16.98
C LEU A 220 3.55 5.38 15.58
N GLU A 221 2.85 4.25 15.42
CA GLU A 221 2.79 3.52 14.15
C GLU A 221 1.97 4.28 13.10
N LEU A 222 0.86 4.91 13.49
CA LEU A 222 0.11 5.82 12.60
C LEU A 222 0.92 7.04 12.17
N LYS A 223 1.72 7.61 13.07
CA LYS A 223 2.64 8.71 12.74
C LYS A 223 3.76 8.25 11.80
N ALA A 224 4.31 7.06 12.03
CA ALA A 224 5.32 6.47 11.15
C ALA A 224 4.77 6.24 9.74
N MET A 225 3.56 5.69 9.62
CA MET A 225 2.87 5.55 8.33
C MET A 225 2.58 6.90 7.68
N SER A 226 2.22 7.92 8.46
CA SER A 226 2.01 9.28 7.94
C SER A 226 3.31 9.91 7.41
N ALA A 227 4.44 9.71 8.10
CA ALA A 227 5.75 10.14 7.63
C ALA A 227 6.15 9.45 6.32
N PHE A 228 5.87 8.16 6.21
CA PHE A 228 6.06 7.41 4.97
C PHE A 228 5.23 7.97 3.80
N LEU A 229 3.95 8.28 4.02
CA LEU A 229 3.08 8.90 3.01
C LEU A 229 3.54 10.32 2.62
N THR A 230 4.13 11.06 3.57
CA THR A 230 4.65 12.41 3.32
C THR A 230 5.73 12.40 2.23
N ALA A 231 6.60 11.40 2.22
CA ALA A 231 7.63 11.26 1.20
C ALA A 231 7.07 11.17 -0.24
N PHE A 232 5.83 10.67 -0.42
CA PHE A 232 5.16 10.70 -1.72
C PHE A 232 4.65 12.10 -2.09
N LEU A 233 4.15 12.87 -1.13
CA LEU A 233 3.72 14.25 -1.38
C LEU A 233 4.91 15.17 -1.67
N ASP A 234 6.04 14.90 -1.01
CA ASP A 234 7.25 15.69 -1.14
C ASP A 234 8.08 15.33 -2.36
N TYR A 235 7.91 14.11 -2.91
CA TYR A 235 8.58 13.67 -4.11
C TYR A 235 8.47 14.70 -5.23
N LEU A 236 9.61 14.94 -5.88
CA LEU A 236 9.72 15.79 -7.03
C LEU A 236 10.55 15.05 -8.09
N PRO A 237 9.99 14.80 -9.29
CA PRO A 237 10.74 14.16 -10.36
C PRO A 237 12.03 14.94 -10.67
N SER A 238 13.16 14.23 -10.66
CA SER A 238 14.49 14.76 -10.91
C SER A 238 14.99 14.32 -12.29
N ASP A 239 15.74 15.20 -12.96
CA ASP A 239 16.42 14.87 -14.23
C ASP A 239 17.53 13.81 -14.02
N ASN A 240 18.19 13.81 -12.86
CA ASN A 240 19.02 12.69 -12.42
C ASN A 240 18.16 11.69 -11.66
N LEU A 241 17.74 10.64 -12.37
CA LEU A 241 16.80 9.66 -11.85
C LEU A 241 17.38 8.82 -10.71
N GLU A 242 18.64 8.39 -10.80
CA GLU A 242 19.27 7.57 -9.76
C GLU A 242 19.38 8.34 -8.45
N ALA A 243 19.86 9.59 -8.52
CA ALA A 243 19.96 10.45 -7.35
C ALA A 243 18.57 10.82 -6.80
N GLY A 244 17.60 11.05 -7.68
CA GLY A 244 16.21 11.36 -7.31
C GLY A 244 15.51 10.20 -6.60
N LEU A 245 15.57 8.99 -7.16
CA LEU A 245 14.99 7.79 -6.56
C LEU A 245 15.70 7.39 -5.29
N SER A 246 17.04 7.46 -5.27
CA SER A 246 17.80 7.17 -4.06
C SER A 246 17.46 8.17 -2.95
N GLY A 247 17.45 9.48 -3.24
CA GLY A 247 17.07 10.51 -2.28
C GLY A 247 15.65 10.32 -1.74
N TRP A 248 14.70 10.02 -2.63
CA TRP A 248 13.32 9.71 -2.25
C TRP A 248 13.23 8.46 -1.36
N LEU A 249 13.95 7.40 -1.69
CA LEU A 249 13.95 6.16 -0.92
C LEU A 249 14.42 6.37 0.53
N HIS A 250 15.46 7.19 0.74
CA HIS A 250 15.92 7.57 2.07
C HIS A 250 14.89 8.41 2.85
N SER A 251 14.05 9.16 2.14
CA SER A 251 13.00 9.97 2.76
C SER A 251 11.76 9.18 3.20
N LEU A 252 11.56 7.95 2.68
CA LEU A 252 10.40 7.11 3.02
C LEU A 252 10.40 6.65 4.49
N PHE A 253 11.58 6.44 5.07
CA PHE A 253 11.74 5.94 6.44
C PHE A 253 12.70 6.85 7.21
N PRO A 254 12.30 8.09 7.53
CA PRO A 254 13.17 9.02 8.24
C PRO A 254 13.51 8.47 9.62
N ALA A 255 14.74 8.70 10.09
CA ALA A 255 15.20 8.19 11.38
C ALA A 255 14.37 8.71 12.57
N ARG A 256 13.76 9.88 12.43
CA ARG A 256 12.92 10.52 13.44
C ARG A 256 11.65 11.08 12.81
N LEU A 257 10.59 11.10 13.60
CA LEU A 257 9.31 11.74 13.28
C LEU A 257 9.41 13.26 13.55
N GLU A 258 8.39 14.03 13.15
CA GLU A 258 8.37 15.50 13.29
C GLU A 258 8.54 15.98 14.74
N ASP A 259 8.06 15.20 15.71
CA ASP A 259 8.19 15.46 17.15
C ASP A 259 9.53 14.96 17.73
N ASN A 260 10.49 14.63 16.87
CA ASN A 260 11.83 14.13 17.20
C ASN A 260 11.84 12.75 17.88
N THR A 261 10.71 12.03 17.91
CA THR A 261 10.66 10.65 18.39
C THR A 261 11.31 9.69 17.38
N PRO A 262 11.90 8.56 17.83
CA PRO A 262 12.41 7.53 16.92
C PRO A 262 11.29 6.95 16.05
N ASN A 263 11.54 6.82 14.74
CA ASN A 263 10.58 6.18 13.84
C ASN A 263 10.68 4.65 13.96
N PRO A 264 9.62 3.94 14.37
CA PRO A 264 9.64 2.47 14.51
C PRO A 264 9.89 1.73 13.18
N LEU A 265 9.58 2.36 12.04
CA LEU A 265 9.80 1.78 10.72
C LEU A 265 11.23 2.01 10.21
N CYS A 266 11.99 2.93 10.81
CA CYS A 266 13.38 3.15 10.44
C CYS A 266 14.22 1.93 10.86
N GLN A 267 14.97 1.35 9.91
CA GLN A 267 15.73 0.10 10.11
C GLN A 267 14.87 -1.13 10.48
N SER A 268 13.55 -1.05 10.28
CA SER A 268 12.69 -2.22 10.35
C SER A 268 13.01 -3.22 9.23
N GLU A 269 12.50 -4.43 9.35
CA GLU A 269 12.57 -5.42 8.28
C GLU A 269 11.97 -4.87 6.97
N LEU A 270 10.81 -4.19 7.05
CA LEU A 270 10.17 -3.54 5.91
C LEU A 270 11.12 -2.54 5.22
N HIS A 271 11.79 -1.69 5.99
CA HIS A 271 12.76 -0.73 5.44
C HIS A 271 13.88 -1.45 4.66
N HIS A 272 14.47 -2.51 5.23
CA HIS A 272 15.52 -3.27 4.56
C HIS A 272 15.04 -3.96 3.29
N GLN A 273 13.84 -4.56 3.32
CA GLN A 273 13.24 -5.20 2.14
C GLN A 273 12.96 -4.18 1.03
N VAL A 274 12.38 -3.03 1.37
CA VAL A 274 12.08 -1.95 0.40
C VAL A 274 13.37 -1.41 -0.21
N HIS A 275 14.39 -1.12 0.61
CA HIS A 275 15.67 -0.64 0.12
C HIS A 275 16.35 -1.63 -0.83
N LEU A 276 16.40 -2.91 -0.46
CA LEU A 276 17.00 -3.95 -1.28
C LEU A 276 16.31 -4.05 -2.65
N LYS A 277 14.98 -4.16 -2.66
CA LYS A 277 14.19 -4.32 -3.89
C LYS A 277 14.28 -3.09 -4.81
N MET A 278 14.18 -1.88 -4.25
CA MET A 278 14.30 -0.64 -5.04
C MET A 278 15.71 -0.44 -5.59
N THR A 279 16.74 -0.83 -4.84
CA THR A 279 18.12 -0.78 -5.33
C THR A 279 18.31 -1.70 -6.53
N GLN A 280 17.80 -2.93 -6.45
CA GLN A 280 17.83 -3.89 -7.57
C GLN A 280 17.07 -3.38 -8.79
N ALA A 281 15.85 -2.86 -8.61
CA ALA A 281 15.05 -2.30 -9.70
C ALA A 281 15.76 -1.11 -10.38
N THR A 282 16.37 -0.23 -9.58
CA THR A 282 17.14 0.92 -10.09
C THR A 282 18.38 0.45 -10.87
N GLN A 283 19.09 -0.58 -10.41
CA GLN A 283 20.23 -1.14 -11.15
C GLN A 283 19.81 -1.72 -12.50
N MET A 284 18.69 -2.46 -12.55
CA MET A 284 18.15 -3.01 -13.80
C MET A 284 17.80 -1.88 -14.79
N LEU A 285 17.28 -0.76 -14.29
CA LEU A 285 17.03 0.43 -15.09
C LEU A 285 18.29 1.00 -15.72
N LEU A 286 19.35 1.13 -14.93
CA LEU A 286 20.62 1.69 -15.38
C LEU A 286 21.25 0.79 -16.46
N LEU A 287 21.17 -0.53 -16.30
CA LEU A 287 21.58 -1.48 -17.36
C LEU A 287 20.79 -1.24 -18.65
N HIS A 288 19.47 -1.09 -18.57
CA HIS A 288 18.65 -0.83 -19.75
C HIS A 288 18.95 0.53 -20.40
N VAL A 289 18.96 1.62 -19.62
CA VAL A 289 19.07 2.99 -20.13
C VAL A 289 20.48 3.30 -20.62
N LEU A 290 21.51 2.94 -19.85
CA LEU A 290 22.91 3.30 -20.13
C LEU A 290 23.61 2.27 -21.00
N LYS A 291 23.39 0.97 -20.75
CA LYS A 291 24.06 -0.11 -21.48
C LYS A 291 23.22 -0.68 -22.63
N LYS A 292 21.97 -0.24 -22.79
CA LYS A 292 21.05 -0.71 -23.85
C LYS A 292 20.78 -2.21 -23.79
N GLU A 293 20.85 -2.79 -22.59
CA GLU A 293 20.49 -4.19 -22.39
C GLU A 293 18.95 -4.36 -22.45
N PRO A 294 18.41 -5.40 -23.11
CA PRO A 294 16.98 -5.60 -23.29
C PRO A 294 16.30 -6.18 -22.04
N VAL A 295 16.64 -5.67 -20.84
CA VAL A 295 16.22 -6.21 -19.53
C VAL A 295 14.69 -6.28 -19.41
N PHE A 296 13.99 -5.22 -19.82
CA PHE A 296 12.52 -5.17 -19.73
C PHE A 296 11.81 -6.02 -20.80
N GLU A 297 12.40 -6.19 -21.97
CA GLU A 297 11.88 -7.10 -23.00
C GLU A 297 11.99 -8.56 -22.53
N GLN A 298 13.13 -8.92 -21.94
CA GLN A 298 13.35 -10.26 -21.36
C GLN A 298 12.39 -10.52 -20.20
N ARG A 299 12.19 -9.54 -19.32
CA ARG A 299 11.19 -9.59 -18.26
C ARG A 299 9.80 -9.86 -18.83
N ASP A 300 9.35 -9.05 -19.79
CA ASP A 300 8.00 -9.15 -20.35
C ASP A 300 7.76 -10.49 -21.05
N ALA A 301 8.78 -11.02 -21.73
CA ALA A 301 8.74 -12.35 -22.34
C ALA A 301 8.52 -13.50 -21.35
N ILE A 302 8.89 -13.31 -20.08
CA ILE A 302 8.69 -14.29 -18.99
C ILE A 302 7.37 -14.00 -18.25
N MET A 303 7.15 -12.74 -17.88
CA MET A 303 6.04 -12.33 -17.01
C MET A 303 4.68 -12.41 -17.71
N ILE A 304 4.60 -12.02 -18.98
CA ILE A 304 3.31 -12.02 -19.69
C ILE A 304 2.73 -13.43 -19.80
N PRO A 305 3.46 -14.47 -20.26
CA PRO A 305 2.96 -15.84 -20.26
C PRO A 305 2.51 -16.32 -18.89
N PHE A 306 3.30 -16.04 -17.83
CA PHE A 306 2.96 -16.42 -16.46
C PHE A 306 1.65 -15.78 -16.00
N VAL A 307 1.49 -14.46 -16.18
CA VAL A 307 0.27 -13.75 -15.78
C VAL A 307 -0.94 -14.26 -16.57
N LEU A 308 -0.78 -14.54 -17.86
CA LEU A 308 -1.84 -15.12 -18.69
C LEU A 308 -2.25 -16.51 -18.19
N GLU A 309 -1.30 -17.38 -17.84
CA GLU A 309 -1.57 -18.70 -17.28
C GLU A 309 -2.33 -18.59 -15.94
N GLN A 310 -1.92 -17.68 -15.05
CA GLN A 310 -2.61 -17.46 -13.77
C GLN A 310 -4.04 -16.97 -13.98
N LEU A 311 -4.27 -16.01 -14.89
CA LEU A 311 -5.61 -15.54 -15.23
C LEU A 311 -6.47 -16.70 -15.76
N GLU A 312 -5.93 -17.54 -16.65
CA GLU A 312 -6.63 -18.72 -17.17
C GLU A 312 -6.92 -19.78 -16.10
N ALA A 313 -6.00 -20.00 -15.15
CA ALA A 313 -6.21 -20.91 -14.03
C ALA A 313 -7.37 -20.44 -13.14
N ILE A 314 -7.44 -19.15 -12.80
CA ILE A 314 -8.53 -18.59 -12.02
C ILE A 314 -9.87 -18.75 -12.76
N LYS A 315 -9.89 -18.62 -14.09
CA LYS A 315 -11.09 -18.90 -14.91
C LYS A 315 -11.59 -20.34 -14.73
N ARG A 316 -10.70 -21.33 -14.69
CA ARG A 316 -11.11 -22.73 -14.48
C ARG A 316 -11.69 -22.94 -13.09
N THR A 317 -11.11 -22.32 -12.07
CA THR A 317 -11.58 -22.43 -10.68
C THR A 317 -12.94 -21.75 -10.48
N SER A 318 -13.15 -20.56 -11.06
CA SER A 318 -14.44 -19.85 -10.98
C SER A 318 -15.56 -20.57 -11.75
N LEU A 319 -15.24 -21.25 -12.86
CA LEU A 319 -16.17 -22.11 -13.60
C LEU A 319 -16.61 -23.35 -12.82
N LEU A 320 -15.69 -23.97 -12.08
CA LEU A 320 -15.98 -25.12 -11.20
C LEU A 320 -16.78 -24.72 -9.96
N GLY A 321 -16.52 -23.53 -9.40
CA GLY A 321 -17.33 -22.97 -8.31
C GLY A 321 -18.76 -22.65 -8.75
N ALA A 322 -18.94 -22.02 -9.91
CA ALA A 322 -20.26 -21.69 -10.44
C ALA A 322 -21.11 -22.93 -10.79
N SER A 323 -20.50 -24.00 -11.32
CA SER A 323 -21.22 -25.25 -11.58
C SER A 323 -21.67 -25.96 -10.31
N SER A 324 -20.88 -25.90 -9.23
CA SER A 324 -21.25 -26.46 -7.93
C SER A 324 -22.41 -25.70 -7.25
N VAL A 325 -22.48 -24.38 -7.41
CA VAL A 325 -23.58 -23.55 -6.89
C VAL A 325 -24.86 -23.75 -7.70
N GLN A 326 -24.77 -23.90 -9.03
CA GLN A 326 -25.91 -24.24 -9.87
C GLN A 326 -26.46 -25.65 -9.55
N LEU A 327 -25.59 -26.64 -9.35
CA LEU A 327 -26.00 -27.99 -8.93
C LEU A 327 -26.66 -28.00 -7.55
N ALA A 328 -26.20 -27.16 -6.61
CA ALA A 328 -26.83 -27.01 -5.30
C ALA A 328 -28.20 -26.33 -5.36
N GLN A 329 -28.43 -25.43 -6.34
CA GLN A 329 -29.73 -24.77 -6.53
C GLN A 329 -30.75 -25.64 -7.28
N GLU A 330 -30.29 -26.56 -8.15
CA GLU A 330 -31.16 -27.53 -8.82
C GLU A 330 -31.59 -28.69 -7.91
N GLN A 331 -30.88 -28.95 -6.82
CA GLN A 331 -31.28 -29.95 -5.81
C GLN A 331 -32.27 -29.43 -4.74
N VAL A 332 -32.57 -28.12 -4.76
CA VAL A 332 -33.50 -27.45 -3.83
C VAL A 332 -34.83 -27.06 -4.52
N ARG A 333 -35.03 -27.48 -5.78
CA ARG A 333 -36.32 -27.48 -6.47
C ARG A 333 -36.81 -28.91 -6.65
#